data_AF-A0A945VKT1-F1
#
_entry.id   AF-A0A945VKT1-F1
#
_cell.length_a   1.000
_cell.length_b   1.000
_cell.length_c   1.000
_cell.angle_alpha   90.00
_cell.angle_beta   90.00
_cell.angle_gamma   90.00
#
_symmetry.space_group_name_H-M   'P 1'
#
loop_
_entity.id
_entity.type
_entity.pdbx_description
1 polymer ?
#
loop_
_entity_poly.entity_id
_entity_poly.type
_entity_poly.pdbx_seq_one_letter_code
_entity_poly.pdbx_strand_id
1 'polypeptide(L)'
;MEIIVSESITARLVTDKPIRKTPYQVKGVFMKQFPDEKIVPFLDGRLRSKYLYPRVQVKIINEQIYILGINEGVQSVISLLKNLKSFSFGDLLVNVDDAEVEENKDSVLLTDNLLRYKFITPWVALNAGGGSKYKRLEDNEKPLFLNKLLGQNLLFLSKELGLNISTKIFTKVEVESLEPEKVDENGWQSFKGEFKTNFILPSFIGFGNGITRGFGSIFSLNNLNNLEFKDSKEAPEDYVKEEINDDDAAISYVTVDDAPIISRRKKKKKFKTKKKPPYAKNHSRKIKYKEKNNNSIKQEVDSDDESRFNSEEYHKKQHDF
;
A
#
# COMPACT_ATOMS: atom_id res chain seq x y z
N MET A 1 -17.21 21.17 -14.18
CA MET A 1 -16.11 20.32 -13.67
C MET A 1 -16.67 18.91 -13.62
N GLU A 2 -16.01 17.95 -14.26
CA GLU A 2 -16.39 16.54 -14.11
C GLU A 2 -16.14 16.15 -12.64
N ILE A 3 -17.19 15.67 -11.98
CA ILE A 3 -17.07 15.08 -10.65
C ILE A 3 -16.36 13.74 -10.87
N ILE A 4 -15.12 13.63 -10.41
CA ILE A 4 -14.39 12.36 -10.45
C ILE A 4 -15.01 11.47 -9.37
N VAL A 5 -15.87 10.55 -9.82
CA VAL A 5 -16.44 9.49 -8.99
C VAL A 5 -15.36 8.45 -8.76
N SER A 6 -15.10 8.14 -7.49
CA SER A 6 -14.17 7.08 -7.10
C SER A 6 -14.94 5.76 -6.99
N GLU A 7 -14.41 4.69 -7.56
CA GLU A 7 -15.04 3.36 -7.51
C GLU A 7 -14.10 2.37 -6.84
N SER A 8 -14.66 1.39 -6.14
CA SER A 8 -13.89 0.30 -5.57
C SER A 8 -14.66 -1.02 -5.61
N ILE A 9 -13.88 -2.10 -5.63
CA ILE A 9 -14.36 -3.46 -5.46
C ILE A 9 -13.46 -4.17 -4.47
N THR A 10 -14.04 -4.81 -3.47
CA THR A 10 -13.34 -5.74 -2.58
C THR A 10 -13.89 -7.13 -2.82
N ALA A 11 -13.00 -8.10 -3.03
CA ALA A 11 -13.37 -9.51 -3.13
C ALA A 11 -12.68 -10.33 -2.03
N ARG A 12 -13.46 -11.09 -1.28
CA ARG A 12 -13.01 -12.12 -0.33
C ARG A 12 -13.13 -13.47 -1.02
N LEU A 13 -12.01 -14.15 -1.22
CA LEU A 13 -12.01 -15.50 -1.79
C LEU A 13 -12.35 -16.52 -0.70
N VAL A 14 -13.42 -17.28 -0.91
CA VAL A 14 -13.79 -18.44 -0.09
C VAL A 14 -13.12 -19.65 -0.71
N THR A 15 -12.16 -20.24 0.01
CA THR A 15 -11.33 -21.33 -0.49
C THR A 15 -11.50 -22.59 0.34
N ASP A 16 -11.29 -23.74 -0.29
CA ASP A 16 -11.38 -25.06 0.33
C ASP A 16 -10.31 -25.31 1.42
N LYS A 17 -9.31 -24.42 1.49
CA LYS A 17 -8.17 -24.49 2.42
C LYS A 17 -7.85 -23.09 2.97
N PRO A 18 -7.38 -22.99 4.23
CA PRO A 18 -6.87 -21.75 4.78
C PRO A 18 -5.57 -21.31 4.11
N ILE A 19 -5.41 -20.01 3.88
CA ILE A 19 -4.27 -19.41 3.18
C ILE A 19 -3.24 -18.89 4.19
N ARG A 20 -2.29 -19.75 4.55
CA ARG A 20 -1.12 -19.41 5.37
C ARG A 20 0.06 -18.98 4.51
N LYS A 21 -0.14 -17.93 3.72
CA LYS A 21 0.86 -17.37 2.79
C LYS A 21 0.92 -15.86 2.92
N THR A 22 2.00 -15.26 2.43
CA THR A 22 2.13 -13.81 2.35
C THR A 22 1.38 -13.26 1.13
N PRO A 23 0.94 -11.99 1.14
CA PRO A 23 0.41 -11.33 -0.05
C PRO A 23 1.37 -11.39 -1.25
N TYR A 24 2.68 -11.35 -0.98
CA TYR A 24 3.71 -11.50 -2.02
C TYR A 24 3.62 -12.85 -2.74
N GLN A 25 3.50 -13.95 -1.99
CA GLN A 25 3.37 -15.29 -2.55
C GLN A 25 2.07 -15.44 -3.35
N VAL A 26 0.95 -14.93 -2.83
CA VAL A 26 -0.35 -14.97 -3.52
C VAL A 26 -0.28 -14.23 -4.86
N LYS A 27 0.27 -13.01 -4.86
CA LYS A 27 0.49 -12.25 -6.11
C LYS A 27 1.38 -13.02 -7.08
N GLY A 28 2.46 -13.64 -6.59
CA GLY A 28 3.34 -14.47 -7.41
C GLY A 28 2.60 -15.58 -8.15
N VAL A 29 1.69 -16.28 -7.46
CA VAL A 29 0.85 -17.32 -8.08
C VAL A 29 -0.08 -16.72 -9.13
N PHE A 30 -0.77 -15.61 -8.81
CA PHE A 30 -1.67 -14.98 -9.78
C PHE A 30 -0.94 -14.52 -11.04
N MET A 31 0.25 -13.91 -10.89
CA MET A 31 1.06 -13.48 -12.03
C MET A 31 1.57 -14.65 -12.88
N LYS A 32 1.91 -15.78 -12.25
CA LYS A 32 2.43 -16.97 -12.95
C LYS A 32 1.32 -17.75 -13.67
N GLN A 33 0.20 -17.97 -12.99
CA GLN A 33 -0.88 -18.83 -13.47
C GLN A 33 -1.84 -18.10 -14.42
N PHE A 34 -1.99 -16.78 -14.25
CA PHE A 34 -2.88 -15.95 -15.06
C PHE A 34 -2.11 -14.79 -15.72
N PRO A 35 -1.05 -15.07 -16.53
CA PRO A 35 -0.14 -14.04 -17.04
C PRO A 35 -0.83 -13.00 -17.94
N ASP A 36 -1.93 -13.39 -18.60
CA ASP A 36 -2.68 -12.53 -19.51
C ASP A 36 -3.80 -11.72 -18.82
N GLU A 37 -4.01 -11.91 -17.51
CA GLU A 37 -5.03 -11.16 -16.78
C GLU A 37 -4.65 -9.69 -16.60
N LYS A 38 -5.67 -8.83 -16.70
CA LYS A 38 -5.51 -7.37 -16.58
C LYS A 38 -4.97 -6.91 -15.22
N ILE A 39 -5.04 -7.78 -14.21
CA ILE A 39 -4.55 -7.50 -12.85
C ILE A 39 -3.03 -7.55 -12.78
N VAL A 40 -2.36 -8.34 -13.63
CA VAL A 40 -0.92 -8.62 -13.55
C VAL A 40 -0.06 -7.34 -13.59
N PRO A 41 -0.29 -6.37 -14.50
CA PRO A 41 0.48 -5.11 -14.53
C PRO A 41 0.37 -4.25 -13.26
N PHE A 42 -0.70 -4.42 -12.47
CA PHE A 42 -0.84 -3.78 -11.17
C PHE A 42 -0.06 -4.53 -10.07
N LEU A 43 0.04 -5.86 -10.18
CA LEU A 43 0.70 -6.71 -9.19
C LEU A 43 2.23 -6.69 -9.33
N ASP A 44 2.77 -6.74 -10.55
CA ASP A 44 4.22 -6.79 -10.82
C ASP A 44 4.95 -5.43 -10.74
N GLY A 45 4.18 -4.35 -10.56
CA GLY A 45 4.70 -3.01 -10.41
C GLY A 45 4.99 -2.26 -11.71
N ARG A 46 4.69 -2.82 -12.89
CA ARG A 46 4.82 -2.10 -14.19
C ARG A 46 4.07 -0.77 -14.19
N LEU A 47 2.92 -0.72 -13.52
CA LEU A 47 2.10 0.49 -13.41
C LEU A 47 2.49 1.45 -12.29
N ARG A 48 3.51 1.16 -11.47
CA ARG A 48 3.94 2.06 -10.36
C ARG A 48 4.50 3.40 -10.81
N SER A 49 4.92 3.51 -12.06
CA SER A 49 5.34 4.79 -12.65
C SER A 49 4.17 5.68 -13.06
N LYS A 50 2.97 5.10 -13.21
CA LYS A 50 1.72 5.78 -13.56
C LYS A 50 0.86 6.05 -12.31
N TYR A 51 0.79 5.07 -11.41
CA TYR A 51 0.03 5.12 -10.17
C TYR A 51 0.97 4.91 -8.99
N LEU A 52 1.17 5.95 -8.19
CA LEU A 52 2.00 5.85 -6.99
C LEU A 52 1.23 5.08 -5.90
N TYR A 53 -0.05 5.40 -5.73
CA TYR A 53 -0.93 4.63 -4.86
C TYR A 53 -1.38 3.32 -5.55
N PRO A 54 -1.24 2.14 -4.91
CA PRO A 54 -1.60 0.87 -5.53
C PRO A 54 -3.11 0.78 -5.83
N ARG A 55 -3.45 0.69 -7.12
CA ARG A 55 -4.84 0.49 -7.58
C ARG A 55 -5.38 -0.91 -7.33
N VAL A 56 -4.49 -1.88 -7.13
CA VAL A 56 -4.83 -3.24 -6.72
C VAL A 56 -4.02 -3.58 -5.49
N GLN A 57 -4.69 -4.10 -4.46
CA GLN A 57 -4.08 -4.53 -3.20
C GLN A 57 -4.51 -5.95 -2.90
N VAL A 58 -3.54 -6.82 -2.61
CA VAL A 58 -3.79 -8.18 -2.14
C VAL A 58 -3.45 -8.22 -0.65
N LYS A 59 -4.33 -8.83 0.14
CA LYS A 59 -4.21 -8.93 1.59
C LYS A 59 -4.57 -10.33 2.04
N ILE A 60 -4.00 -10.72 3.17
CA ILE A 60 -4.33 -11.97 3.84
C ILE A 60 -4.80 -11.61 5.25
N ILE A 61 -6.07 -11.86 5.51
CA ILE A 61 -6.75 -11.51 6.76
C ILE A 61 -7.54 -12.75 7.15
N ASN A 62 -7.36 -13.21 8.40
CA ASN A 62 -8.01 -14.42 8.92
C ASN A 62 -7.86 -15.63 7.99
N GLU A 63 -6.65 -15.85 7.46
CA GLU A 63 -6.31 -16.94 6.54
C GLU A 63 -7.09 -16.92 5.20
N GLN A 64 -7.72 -15.79 4.84
CA GLN A 64 -8.45 -15.61 3.58
C GLN A 64 -7.77 -14.55 2.71
N ILE A 65 -7.91 -14.70 1.38
CA ILE A 65 -7.39 -13.72 0.42
C ILE A 65 -8.44 -12.64 0.19
N TYR A 66 -8.02 -11.39 0.40
CA TYR A 66 -8.77 -10.21 0.01
C TYR A 66 -8.08 -9.52 -1.16
N ILE A 67 -8.84 -9.16 -2.18
CA ILE A 67 -8.37 -8.42 -3.35
C ILE A 67 -9.20 -7.13 -3.45
N LEU A 68 -8.55 -6.00 -3.23
CA LEU A 68 -9.14 -4.68 -3.39
C LEU A 68 -8.70 -4.09 -4.73
N GLY A 69 -9.65 -3.61 -5.52
CA GLY A 69 -9.43 -2.78 -6.70
C GLY A 69 -10.03 -1.39 -6.47
N ILE A 70 -9.28 -0.34 -6.82
CA ILE A 70 -9.75 1.06 -6.75
C ILE A 70 -9.57 1.70 -8.12
N ASN A 71 -10.59 2.45 -8.58
CA ASN A 71 -10.68 3.08 -9.89
C ASN A 71 -10.21 2.14 -11.00
N GLU A 72 -9.04 2.39 -11.60
CA GLU A 72 -8.54 1.59 -12.72
C GLU A 72 -8.24 0.13 -12.35
N GLY A 73 -8.13 -0.18 -11.05
CA GLY A 73 -7.99 -1.54 -10.55
C GLY A 73 -9.29 -2.35 -10.59
N VAL A 74 -10.47 -1.71 -10.55
CA VAL A 74 -11.77 -2.38 -10.39
C VAL A 74 -12.01 -3.44 -11.46
N GLN A 75 -11.90 -3.04 -12.73
CA GLN A 75 -12.13 -3.96 -13.86
C GLN A 75 -11.10 -5.09 -13.93
N SER A 76 -9.91 -4.88 -13.39
CA SER A 76 -8.87 -5.91 -13.36
C SER A 76 -9.15 -6.99 -12.32
N VAL A 77 -9.71 -6.61 -11.17
CA VAL A 77 -10.18 -7.56 -10.15
C VAL A 77 -11.36 -8.36 -10.68
N ILE A 78 -12.37 -7.71 -11.28
CA ILE A 78 -13.53 -8.40 -11.88
C ILE A 78 -13.09 -9.42 -12.93
N SER A 79 -12.12 -9.06 -13.78
CA SER A 79 -11.57 -9.95 -14.81
C SER A 79 -10.95 -11.21 -14.20
N LEU A 80 -10.11 -11.04 -13.17
CA LEU A 80 -9.48 -12.17 -12.47
C LEU A 80 -10.52 -13.10 -11.85
N LEU A 81 -11.51 -12.56 -11.12
CA LEU A 81 -12.50 -13.38 -10.40
C LEU A 81 -13.32 -14.28 -11.33
N LYS A 82 -13.58 -13.85 -12.58
CA LYS A 82 -14.29 -14.68 -13.57
C LYS A 82 -13.54 -15.96 -13.92
N ASN A 83 -12.21 -15.90 -13.92
CA ASN A 83 -11.34 -16.98 -14.37
C ASN A 83 -10.65 -17.74 -13.21
N LEU A 84 -10.69 -17.19 -12.00
CA LEU A 84 -10.05 -17.75 -10.81
C LEU A 84 -10.90 -18.85 -10.18
N LYS A 85 -10.76 -20.09 -10.68
CA LYS A 85 -11.41 -21.29 -10.11
C LYS A 85 -10.53 -22.05 -9.13
N SER A 86 -9.23 -22.04 -9.35
CA SER A 86 -8.25 -22.65 -8.45
C SER A 86 -6.89 -22.02 -8.70
N PHE A 87 -5.99 -22.14 -7.73
CA PHE A 87 -4.62 -21.68 -7.85
C PHE A 87 -3.69 -22.57 -7.02
N SER A 88 -2.40 -22.63 -7.39
CA SER A 88 -1.46 -23.54 -6.74
C SER A 88 -0.25 -22.86 -6.10
N PHE A 89 0.11 -23.32 -4.90
CA PHE A 89 1.39 -23.02 -4.26
C PHE A 89 2.32 -24.23 -4.37
N GLY A 90 3.05 -24.35 -5.47
CA GLY A 90 3.79 -25.57 -5.79
C GLY A 90 2.82 -26.70 -6.08
N ASP A 91 2.91 -27.79 -5.32
CA ASP A 91 2.03 -28.96 -5.48
C ASP A 91 0.70 -28.83 -4.72
N LEU A 92 0.55 -27.79 -3.89
CA LEU A 92 -0.69 -27.54 -3.15
C LEU A 92 -1.70 -26.80 -4.03
N LEU A 93 -2.69 -27.54 -4.55
CA LEU A 93 -3.85 -26.97 -5.23
C LEU A 93 -4.86 -26.43 -4.21
N VAL A 94 -5.29 -25.18 -4.38
CA VAL A 94 -6.35 -24.52 -3.63
C VAL A 94 -7.51 -24.26 -4.57
N ASN A 95 -8.70 -24.70 -4.21
CA ASN A 95 -9.91 -24.43 -4.98
C ASN A 95 -10.59 -23.18 -4.41
N VAL A 96 -11.18 -22.37 -5.30
CA VAL A 96 -12.01 -21.23 -4.95
C VAL A 96 -13.45 -21.67 -5.08
N ASP A 97 -14.10 -21.87 -3.94
CA ASP A 97 -15.48 -22.34 -3.87
C ASP A 97 -16.44 -21.20 -4.20
N ASP A 98 -16.14 -20.00 -3.68
CA ASP A 98 -16.91 -18.78 -3.95
C ASP A 98 -16.04 -17.52 -3.83
N ALA A 99 -16.54 -16.39 -4.31
CA ALA A 99 -15.95 -15.08 -4.11
C ALA A 99 -17.04 -14.09 -3.66
N GLU A 100 -16.94 -13.65 -2.41
CA GLU A 100 -17.85 -12.63 -1.91
C GLU A 100 -17.33 -11.24 -2.28
N VAL A 101 -18.21 -10.44 -2.90
CA VAL A 101 -17.84 -9.16 -3.49
C VAL A 101 -18.62 -8.03 -2.83
N GLU A 102 -17.91 -6.93 -2.58
CA GLU A 102 -18.46 -5.64 -2.18
C GLU A 102 -18.03 -4.58 -3.20
N GLU A 103 -18.99 -3.94 -3.86
CA GLU A 103 -18.75 -2.88 -4.83
C GLU A 103 -19.27 -1.55 -4.27
N ASN A 104 -18.42 -0.53 -4.28
CA ASN A 104 -18.76 0.80 -3.79
C ASN A 104 -18.53 1.84 -4.88
N LYS A 105 -19.58 2.55 -5.24
CA LYS A 105 -19.47 3.85 -5.93
C LYS A 105 -19.17 4.92 -4.88
N ASP A 106 -18.51 5.99 -5.30
CA ASP A 106 -18.15 7.09 -4.41
C ASP A 106 -17.33 6.62 -3.20
N SER A 107 -16.47 5.63 -3.43
CA SER A 107 -15.75 4.88 -2.39
C SER A 107 -14.76 5.74 -1.58
N VAL A 108 -14.28 6.84 -2.16
CA VAL A 108 -13.41 7.83 -1.53
C VAL A 108 -14.01 9.22 -1.75
N LEU A 109 -14.63 9.77 -0.71
CA LEU A 109 -15.27 11.08 -0.72
C LEU A 109 -15.11 11.79 0.62
N LEU A 110 -15.12 13.13 0.59
CA LEU A 110 -15.19 13.96 1.78
C LEU A 110 -16.62 14.06 2.30
N THR A 111 -16.74 14.22 3.61
CA THR A 111 -18.01 14.40 4.31
C THR A 111 -17.89 15.49 5.38
N ASP A 112 -19.03 15.92 5.91
CA ASP A 112 -19.08 16.93 6.98
C ASP A 112 -19.00 16.32 8.39
N ASN A 113 -18.86 15.01 8.50
CA ASN A 113 -18.83 14.29 9.78
C ASN A 113 -17.56 13.46 9.89
N LEU A 114 -17.14 13.16 11.12
CA LEU A 114 -16.13 12.17 11.39
C LEU A 114 -16.71 10.76 11.28
N LEU A 115 -15.96 9.92 10.56
CA LEU A 115 -16.21 8.51 10.35
C LEU A 115 -15.10 7.71 11.02
N ARG A 116 -15.46 6.61 11.70
CA ARG A 116 -14.55 5.78 12.50
C ARG A 116 -14.05 4.57 11.72
N TYR A 117 -12.76 4.29 11.85
CA TYR A 117 -12.08 3.19 11.17
C TYR A 117 -11.11 2.50 12.12
N LYS A 118 -10.90 1.20 11.89
CA LYS A 118 -9.92 0.40 12.62
C LYS A 118 -8.81 -0.06 11.70
N PHE A 119 -7.56 0.01 12.13
CA PHE A 119 -6.48 -0.70 11.47
C PHE A 119 -6.57 -2.19 11.81
N ILE A 120 -6.90 -3.01 10.82
CA ILE A 120 -6.99 -4.48 10.94
C ILE A 120 -5.67 -5.18 10.60
N THR A 121 -4.72 -4.45 10.01
CA THR A 121 -3.32 -4.87 9.94
C THR A 121 -2.40 -3.74 10.42
N PRO A 122 -1.19 -4.02 10.93
CA PRO A 122 -0.32 -3.00 11.53
C PRO A 122 -0.11 -1.81 10.59
N TRP A 123 -0.39 -0.60 11.08
CA TRP A 123 -0.19 0.63 10.33
C TRP A 123 1.26 1.08 10.43
N VAL A 124 2.04 0.88 9.37
CA VAL A 124 3.45 1.28 9.33
C VAL A 124 3.56 2.79 9.06
N ALA A 125 3.32 3.58 10.10
CA ALA A 125 3.32 5.04 10.03
C ALA A 125 4.73 5.64 9.90
N LEU A 126 5.75 4.95 10.42
CA LEU A 126 7.10 5.50 10.56
C LEU A 126 8.10 4.70 9.73
N ASN A 127 8.83 5.40 8.87
CA ASN A 127 10.06 4.89 8.25
C ASN A 127 11.27 5.18 9.15
N ALA A 128 12.48 4.78 8.74
CA ALA A 128 13.70 4.94 9.55
C ALA A 128 13.92 6.37 10.06
N GLY A 129 13.71 7.37 9.20
CA GLY A 129 13.81 8.79 9.55
C GLY A 129 12.68 9.27 10.46
N GLY A 130 11.45 8.84 10.17
CA GLY A 130 10.24 9.15 10.93
C GLY A 130 10.30 8.62 12.36
N GLY A 131 10.79 7.39 12.55
CA GLY A 131 10.97 6.77 13.87
C GLY A 131 11.88 7.57 14.78
N SER A 132 12.99 8.07 14.24
CA SER A 132 13.93 8.93 14.98
C SER A 132 13.30 10.26 15.40
N LYS A 133 12.46 10.86 14.55
CA LYS A 133 11.73 12.10 14.87
C LYS A 133 10.67 11.84 15.93
N TYR A 134 9.88 10.80 15.77
CA TYR A 134 8.82 10.41 16.69
C TYR A 134 9.34 10.14 18.11
N LYS A 135 10.49 9.46 18.22
CA LYS A 135 11.11 9.15 19.52
C LYS A 135 11.52 10.39 20.32
N ARG A 136 11.77 11.53 19.66
CA ARG A 136 12.17 12.79 20.31
C ARG A 136 10.99 13.66 20.76
N LEU A 137 9.76 13.27 20.41
CA LEU A 137 8.55 13.97 20.82
C LEU A 137 8.16 13.57 22.23
N GLU A 138 7.60 14.52 22.97
CA GLU A 138 6.93 14.24 24.24
C GLU A 138 5.63 13.45 24.01
N ASP A 139 5.18 12.70 25.01
CA ASP A 139 4.02 11.79 24.86
C ASP A 139 2.73 12.51 24.46
N ASN A 140 2.55 13.76 24.89
CA ASN A 140 1.42 14.60 24.51
C ASN A 140 1.48 15.12 23.06
N GLU A 141 2.66 15.16 22.43
CA GLU A 141 2.86 15.61 21.05
C GLU A 141 2.71 14.47 20.03
N LYS A 142 2.93 13.22 20.47
CA LYS A 142 2.90 12.03 19.61
C LYS A 142 1.55 11.82 18.90
N PRO A 143 0.38 11.94 19.55
CA PRO A 143 -0.91 11.79 18.86
C PRO A 143 -1.09 12.80 17.72
N LEU A 144 -0.78 14.08 17.95
CA LEU A 144 -0.87 15.13 16.92
C LEU A 144 0.07 14.87 15.75
N PHE A 145 1.26 14.33 16.03
CA PHE A 145 2.18 13.92 14.99
C PHE A 145 1.62 12.77 14.13
N LEU A 146 1.00 11.77 14.76
CA LEU A 146 0.34 10.66 14.04
C LEU A 146 -0.88 11.14 13.24
N ASN A 147 -1.69 12.06 13.79
CA ASN A 147 -2.78 12.70 13.06
C ASN A 147 -2.26 13.34 11.78
N LYS A 148 -1.20 14.14 11.87
CA LYS A 148 -0.58 14.79 10.70
C LYS A 148 -0.11 13.77 9.65
N LEU A 149 0.53 12.68 10.07
CA LEU A 149 0.98 11.63 9.15
C LEU A 149 -0.20 10.95 8.45
N LEU A 150 -1.27 10.63 9.18
CA LEU A 150 -2.47 10.05 8.59
C LEU A 150 -3.15 11.03 7.63
N GLY A 151 -3.26 12.30 8.00
CA GLY A 151 -3.80 13.35 7.13
C GLY A 151 -3.02 13.46 5.83
N GLN A 152 -1.68 13.40 5.89
CA GLN A 152 -0.83 13.39 4.71
C GLN A 152 -1.05 12.14 3.83
N ASN A 153 -1.28 10.96 4.42
CA ASN A 153 -1.61 9.75 3.68
C ASN A 153 -2.96 9.86 2.95
N LEU A 154 -3.98 10.44 3.59
CA LEU A 154 -5.31 10.67 3.01
C LEU A 154 -5.26 11.72 1.89
N LEU A 155 -4.50 12.79 2.11
CA LEU A 155 -4.25 13.82 1.10
C LEU A 155 -3.53 13.22 -0.12
N PHE A 156 -2.55 12.36 0.10
CA PHE A 156 -1.85 11.64 -0.96
C PHE A 156 -2.80 10.74 -1.77
N LEU A 157 -3.61 9.93 -1.08
CA LEU A 157 -4.64 9.09 -1.73
C LEU A 157 -5.55 9.92 -2.63
N SER A 158 -6.06 11.02 -2.10
CA SER A 158 -7.01 11.87 -2.80
C SER A 158 -6.39 12.52 -4.05
N LYS A 159 -5.15 13.00 -3.96
CA LYS A 159 -4.40 13.51 -5.12
C LYS A 159 -4.17 12.42 -6.17
N GLU A 160 -3.82 11.21 -5.74
CA GLU A 160 -3.62 10.07 -6.63
C GLU A 160 -4.93 9.63 -7.31
N LEU A 161 -6.08 9.80 -6.68
CA LEU A 161 -7.40 9.54 -7.26
C LEU A 161 -7.95 10.71 -8.07
N GLY A 162 -7.24 11.85 -8.13
CA GLY A 162 -7.68 13.04 -8.84
C GLY A 162 -8.81 13.81 -8.16
N LEU A 163 -9.08 13.55 -6.87
CA LEU A 163 -10.14 14.24 -6.13
C LEU A 163 -9.78 15.71 -5.93
N ASN A 164 -10.74 16.60 -6.20
CA ASN A 164 -10.57 18.02 -5.97
C ASN A 164 -10.86 18.33 -4.51
N ILE A 165 -9.81 18.35 -3.68
CA ILE A 165 -9.93 18.74 -2.27
C ILE A 165 -9.76 20.25 -2.17
N SER A 166 -10.84 20.96 -1.84
CA SER A 166 -10.81 22.37 -1.48
C SER A 166 -10.93 22.61 0.04
N THR A 167 -11.10 21.54 0.82
CA THR A 167 -11.46 21.61 2.25
C THR A 167 -10.42 20.95 3.15
N LYS A 168 -10.58 21.15 4.46
CA LYS A 168 -9.75 20.53 5.50
C LYS A 168 -10.01 19.02 5.56
N ILE A 169 -8.93 18.25 5.69
CA ILE A 169 -8.98 16.82 6.02
C ILE A 169 -8.72 16.68 7.50
N PHE A 170 -9.73 16.28 8.27
CA PHE A 170 -9.63 16.08 9.70
C PHE A 170 -9.20 14.65 10.03
N THR A 171 -8.40 14.52 11.06
CA THR A 171 -7.85 13.25 11.53
C THR A 171 -7.73 13.24 13.04
N LYS A 172 -8.11 12.11 13.65
CA LYS A 172 -7.92 11.81 15.07
C LYS A 172 -7.53 10.35 15.20
N VAL A 173 -6.29 10.09 15.58
CA VAL A 173 -5.71 8.75 15.71
C VAL A 173 -5.74 8.34 17.17
N GLU A 174 -6.20 7.12 17.43
CA GLU A 174 -6.30 6.50 18.74
C GLU A 174 -5.51 5.17 18.70
N VAL A 175 -4.21 5.24 19.00
CA VAL A 175 -3.35 4.06 19.03
C VAL A 175 -3.46 3.30 20.34
N GLU A 176 -3.33 1.98 20.30
CA GLU A 176 -3.33 1.11 21.49
C GLU A 176 -2.11 1.36 22.39
N SER A 177 -0.99 1.79 21.80
CA SER A 177 0.26 2.12 22.48
C SER A 177 0.98 3.26 21.76
N LEU A 178 1.56 4.20 22.53
CA LEU A 178 2.44 5.24 21.99
C LEU A 178 3.83 4.70 21.63
N GLU A 179 4.17 3.48 22.06
CA GLU A 179 5.40 2.78 21.67
C GLU A 179 5.17 1.96 20.39
N PRO A 180 5.81 2.32 19.26
CA PRO A 180 5.63 1.59 18.01
C PRO A 180 6.32 0.23 18.02
N GLU A 181 5.68 -0.74 17.37
CA GLU A 181 6.26 -2.07 17.11
C GLU A 181 7.22 -2.02 15.93
N LYS A 182 8.36 -2.74 15.99
CA LYS A 182 9.26 -2.88 14.85
C LYS A 182 8.71 -3.90 13.87
N VAL A 183 8.70 -3.56 12.58
CA VAL A 183 8.10 -4.38 11.52
C VAL A 183 9.17 -5.16 10.74
N ASP A 184 10.30 -4.51 10.47
CA ASP A 184 11.39 -5.10 9.69
C ASP A 184 12.76 -4.54 10.11
N GLU A 185 13.80 -5.03 9.45
CA GLU A 185 15.19 -4.62 9.67
C GLU A 185 15.51 -3.21 9.16
N ASN A 186 14.66 -2.63 8.29
CA ASN A 186 14.87 -1.31 7.71
C ASN A 186 14.44 -0.18 8.67
N GLY A 187 14.04 -0.52 9.89
CA GLY A 187 13.61 0.45 10.89
C GLY A 187 12.17 0.91 10.71
N TRP A 188 11.36 0.16 9.96
CA TRP A 188 9.93 0.42 9.89
C TRP A 188 9.25 0.14 11.22
N GLN A 189 8.37 1.06 11.59
CA GLN A 189 7.70 1.09 12.87
C GLN A 189 6.20 1.27 12.66
N SER A 190 5.41 0.43 13.36
CA SER A 190 3.96 0.35 13.19
C SER A 190 3.19 0.58 14.47
N PHE A 191 1.91 0.89 14.28
CA PHE A 191 0.92 1.04 15.33
C PHE A 191 -0.31 0.18 15.04
N LYS A 192 -1.01 -0.18 16.12
CA LYS A 192 -2.37 -0.74 16.10
C LYS A 192 -3.31 0.26 16.75
N GLY A 193 -4.57 0.20 16.37
CA GLY A 193 -5.62 1.05 16.91
C GLY A 193 -6.59 1.53 15.85
N GLU A 194 -7.18 2.68 16.12
CA GLU A 194 -8.29 3.23 15.37
C GLU A 194 -8.02 4.68 14.99
N PHE A 195 -8.87 5.21 14.11
CA PHE A 195 -8.87 6.62 13.80
C PHE A 195 -10.24 7.10 13.35
N LYS A 196 -10.40 8.42 13.37
CA LYS A 196 -11.53 9.12 12.79
C LYS A 196 -11.05 10.07 11.72
N THR A 197 -11.83 10.20 10.65
CA THR A 197 -11.58 11.18 9.58
C THR A 197 -12.87 11.54 8.88
N ASN A 198 -12.90 12.69 8.20
CA ASN A 198 -14.02 13.12 7.40
C ASN A 198 -14.01 12.57 5.97
N PHE A 199 -13.39 11.42 5.75
CA PHE A 199 -13.42 10.67 4.49
C PHE A 199 -14.28 9.41 4.61
N ILE A 200 -15.14 9.18 3.62
CA ILE A 200 -15.62 7.85 3.26
C ILE A 200 -14.44 7.11 2.63
N LEU A 201 -14.17 5.89 3.09
CA LEU A 201 -13.11 5.02 2.60
C LEU A 201 -13.67 3.60 2.49
N PRO A 202 -13.31 2.84 1.42
CA PRO A 202 -13.77 1.47 1.32
C PRO A 202 -13.02 0.60 2.34
N SER A 203 -13.69 -0.38 2.93
CA SER A 203 -13.04 -1.35 3.80
C SER A 203 -11.89 -2.05 3.06
N PHE A 204 -10.87 -2.45 3.81
CA PHE A 204 -9.63 -3.07 3.35
C PHE A 204 -8.72 -2.18 2.51
N ILE A 205 -8.94 -0.87 2.39
CA ILE A 205 -7.92 0.03 1.81
C ILE A 205 -6.70 0.15 2.73
N GLY A 206 -5.50 0.28 2.16
CA GLY A 206 -4.24 0.38 2.91
C GLY A 206 -3.68 1.80 3.04
N PHE A 207 -3.11 2.13 4.20
CA PHE A 207 -2.42 3.41 4.46
C PHE A 207 -1.03 3.23 5.09
N GLY A 208 -0.20 4.26 4.98
CA GLY A 208 1.19 4.25 5.47
C GLY A 208 2.12 3.48 4.52
N ASN A 209 3.20 2.95 5.09
CA ASN A 209 4.18 2.15 4.35
C ASN A 209 3.76 0.68 4.30
N GLY A 210 4.28 -0.04 3.31
CA GLY A 210 4.06 -1.46 3.10
C GLY A 210 2.67 -1.82 2.58
N ILE A 211 1.93 -0.90 1.94
CA ILE A 211 0.56 -1.13 1.45
C ILE A 211 0.50 -2.39 0.56
N THR A 212 1.48 -2.55 -0.33
CA THR A 212 1.54 -3.73 -1.22
C THR A 212 1.98 -5.03 -0.55
N ARG A 213 2.44 -4.96 0.70
CA ARG A 213 2.72 -6.10 1.57
C ARG A 213 1.52 -6.46 2.47
N GLY A 214 0.42 -5.70 2.39
CA GLY A 214 -0.79 -5.91 3.17
C GLY A 214 -0.86 -5.12 4.48
N PHE A 215 0.09 -4.23 4.75
CA PHE A 215 0.10 -3.39 5.96
C PHE A 215 -0.91 -2.24 5.88
N GLY A 216 -1.23 -1.69 7.06
CA GLY A 216 -2.09 -0.53 7.26
C GLY A 216 -3.48 -0.64 6.67
N SER A 217 -3.99 -1.87 6.58
CA SER A 217 -5.32 -2.13 6.05
C SER A 217 -6.36 -1.71 7.08
N ILE A 218 -7.40 -1.03 6.62
CA ILE A 218 -8.44 -0.51 7.51
C ILE A 218 -9.75 -1.28 7.34
N PHE A 219 -10.63 -1.16 8.32
CA PHE A 219 -12.01 -1.58 8.22
C PHE A 219 -12.92 -0.43 8.66
N SER A 220 -14.01 -0.19 7.92
CA SER A 220 -15.00 0.83 8.27
C SER A 220 -15.89 0.34 9.41
N LEU A 221 -15.88 1.07 10.52
CA LEU A 221 -16.77 0.79 11.66
C LEU A 221 -18.13 1.51 11.53
N ASN A 222 -18.38 2.15 10.38
CA ASN A 222 -19.57 2.98 10.16
C ASN A 222 -20.69 2.25 9.42
N ASN A 223 -20.43 1.05 8.88
CA ASN A 223 -21.42 0.24 8.16
C ASN A 223 -21.19 -1.24 8.47
N LEU A 224 -22.15 -1.88 9.15
CA LEU A 224 -22.09 -3.28 9.58
C LEU A 224 -22.52 -4.28 8.49
N ASN A 225 -22.94 -3.84 7.30
CA ASN A 225 -23.26 -4.75 6.17
C ASN A 225 -22.03 -5.14 5.32
N ASN A 226 -20.83 -4.87 5.82
CA ASN A 226 -19.57 -5.14 5.14
C ASN A 226 -19.16 -6.63 5.26
N LEU A 227 -18.29 -7.10 4.37
CA LEU A 227 -17.90 -8.52 4.22
C LEU A 227 -17.50 -9.27 5.51
N GLU A 228 -17.01 -8.59 6.56
CA GLU A 228 -16.65 -9.24 7.83
C GLU A 228 -17.85 -9.50 8.77
N PHE A 229 -18.95 -8.74 8.63
CA PHE A 229 -20.07 -8.77 9.58
C PHE A 229 -21.34 -9.44 9.03
N LYS A 230 -21.33 -9.93 7.77
CA LYS A 230 -22.45 -10.70 7.19
C LYS A 230 -22.86 -11.92 8.03
N ASP A 231 -21.94 -12.48 8.82
CA ASP A 231 -22.17 -13.64 9.70
C ASP A 231 -22.45 -13.27 11.16
N SER A 232 -22.42 -11.98 11.51
CA SER A 232 -22.71 -11.51 12.87
C SER A 232 -24.22 -11.31 13.08
N LYS A 233 -24.76 -11.78 14.22
CA LYS A 233 -26.19 -11.71 14.57
C LYS A 233 -26.65 -10.35 15.12
N GLU A 234 -25.78 -9.34 15.09
CA GLU A 234 -26.08 -8.04 15.68
C GLU A 234 -26.88 -7.20 14.68
N ALA A 235 -27.94 -6.55 15.17
CA ALA A 235 -28.80 -5.70 14.34
C ALA A 235 -27.99 -4.52 13.77
N PRO A 236 -28.26 -4.07 12.54
CA PRO A 236 -27.54 -2.95 11.96
C PRO A 236 -27.84 -1.68 12.75
N GLU A 237 -26.83 -1.15 13.46
CA GLU A 237 -26.88 0.21 13.97
C GLU A 237 -26.55 1.18 12.83
N ASP A 238 -27.36 2.22 12.69
CA ASP A 238 -27.11 3.33 11.77
C ASP A 238 -25.73 3.96 12.02
N TYR A 239 -25.13 4.53 10.98
CA TYR A 239 -23.85 5.25 11.04
C TYR A 239 -23.72 6.11 12.31
N VAL A 240 -22.76 5.79 13.19
CA VAL A 240 -22.35 6.71 14.28
C VAL A 240 -21.56 7.85 13.63
N LYS A 241 -22.29 8.88 13.17
CA LYS A 241 -21.71 10.11 12.63
C LYS A 241 -21.44 11.05 13.79
N GLU A 242 -20.18 11.42 13.96
CA GLU A 242 -19.77 12.42 14.94
C GLU A 242 -19.56 13.76 14.23
N GLU A 243 -20.17 14.82 14.74
CA GLU A 243 -19.92 16.17 14.21
C GLU A 243 -18.47 16.57 14.41
N ILE A 244 -17.92 17.33 13.46
CA ILE A 244 -16.55 17.84 13.55
C ILE A 244 -16.54 19.02 14.53
N ASN A 245 -15.85 18.86 15.65
CA ASN A 245 -15.57 19.95 16.59
C ASN A 245 -14.17 20.52 16.33
N ASP A 246 -14.08 21.66 15.64
CA ASP A 246 -12.81 22.33 15.32
C ASP A 246 -12.00 22.75 16.58
N ASP A 247 -12.66 22.83 17.75
CA ASP A 247 -12.02 23.18 19.03
C ASP A 247 -11.50 21.94 19.81
N ASP A 248 -11.71 20.71 19.33
CA ASP A 248 -11.14 19.50 19.95
C ASP A 248 -9.62 19.46 19.73
N ALA A 249 -8.86 19.69 20.81
CA ALA A 249 -7.41 19.66 20.79
C ALA A 249 -6.79 18.31 20.38
N ALA A 250 -7.57 17.22 20.40
CA ALA A 250 -7.13 15.90 19.94
C ALA A 250 -7.29 15.71 18.42
N ILE A 251 -8.05 16.57 17.74
CA ILE A 251 -8.20 16.56 16.29
C ILE A 251 -7.08 17.38 15.66
N SER A 252 -6.59 16.93 14.50
CA SER A 252 -5.75 17.76 13.64
C SER A 252 -6.32 17.76 12.23
N TYR A 253 -5.99 18.80 11.46
CA TYR A 253 -6.33 18.86 10.05
C TYR A 253 -5.10 19.10 9.18
N VAL A 254 -5.22 18.70 7.92
CA VAL A 254 -4.29 19.08 6.86
C VAL A 254 -5.06 19.72 5.70
N THR A 255 -4.38 20.58 4.95
CA THR A 255 -4.91 21.15 3.70
C THR A 255 -4.05 20.74 2.51
N VAL A 256 -4.43 21.17 1.30
CA VAL A 256 -3.66 20.91 0.07
C VAL A 256 -2.20 21.39 0.16
N ASP A 257 -1.95 22.40 1.00
CA ASP A 257 -0.64 23.03 1.23
C ASP A 257 0.30 22.14 2.05
N ASP A 258 -0.24 21.21 2.85
CA ASP A 258 0.53 20.26 3.65
C ASP A 258 0.99 19.03 2.85
N ALA A 259 0.72 19.00 1.55
CA ALA A 259 1.03 17.85 0.72
C ALA A 259 2.54 17.60 0.63
N PRO A 260 2.98 16.33 0.75
CA PRO A 260 4.38 16.01 0.59
C PRO A 260 4.87 16.36 -0.83
N ILE A 261 6.05 16.98 -0.92
CA ILE A 261 6.70 17.26 -2.20
C ILE A 261 7.23 15.94 -2.76
N ILE A 262 6.45 15.32 -3.65
CA ILE A 262 6.88 14.10 -4.35
C ILE A 262 7.88 14.51 -5.42
N SER A 263 9.18 14.31 -5.16
CA SER A 263 10.19 14.47 -6.21
C SER A 263 9.94 13.42 -7.29
N ARG A 264 9.42 13.83 -8.46
CA ARG A 264 9.30 12.92 -9.60
C ARG A 264 10.69 12.37 -9.91
N ARG A 265 10.87 11.06 -9.73
CA ARG A 265 12.13 10.36 -10.02
C ARG A 265 12.65 10.81 -11.38
N LYS A 266 13.76 11.55 -11.42
CA LYS A 266 14.45 11.84 -12.68
C LYS A 266 14.77 10.48 -13.31
N LYS A 267 14.25 10.21 -14.52
CA LYS A 267 14.65 9.06 -15.34
C LYS A 267 16.17 8.96 -15.26
N LYS A 268 16.71 7.85 -14.73
CA LYS A 268 18.16 7.60 -14.77
C LYS A 268 18.60 7.85 -16.21
N LYS A 269 19.47 8.85 -16.43
CA LYS A 269 20.11 9.07 -17.73
C LYS A 269 20.72 7.73 -18.10
N LYS A 270 20.27 7.11 -19.21
CA LYS A 270 20.99 5.98 -19.81
C LYS A 270 22.40 6.48 -20.09
N PHE A 271 23.36 6.08 -19.27
CA PHE A 271 24.76 6.28 -19.60
C PHE A 271 24.99 5.52 -20.90
N LYS A 272 25.20 6.25 -22.00
CA LYS A 272 25.62 5.65 -23.27
C LYS A 272 26.92 4.91 -22.97
N THR A 273 26.87 3.59 -22.94
CA THR A 273 28.07 2.75 -23.00
C THR A 273 28.83 3.15 -24.27
N LYS A 274 29.96 3.84 -24.11
CA LYS A 274 30.88 4.11 -25.22
C LYS A 274 31.28 2.76 -25.81
N LYS A 275 30.79 2.46 -27.02
CA LYS A 275 31.28 1.33 -27.82
C LYS A 275 32.80 1.51 -27.98
N LYS A 276 33.60 0.54 -27.51
CA LYS A 276 35.01 0.45 -27.87
C LYS A 276 35.10 0.08 -29.36
N PRO A 277 35.96 0.73 -30.17
CA PRO A 277 36.18 0.33 -31.55
C PRO A 277 37.04 -0.95 -31.61
N PRO A 278 37.00 -1.71 -32.72
CA PRO A 278 37.71 -2.97 -32.85
C PRO A 278 39.17 -2.80 -33.34
N TYR A 279 40.06 -3.56 -32.69
CA TYR A 279 41.41 -4.05 -33.05
C TYR A 279 42.26 -3.38 -34.16
N ALA A 280 43.50 -3.00 -33.79
CA ALA A 280 44.73 -3.24 -34.58
C ALA A 280 46.01 -3.21 -33.71
N LYS A 281 47.05 -3.94 -34.14
CA LYS A 281 48.24 -4.48 -33.42
C LYS A 281 49.41 -3.50 -33.17
N ASN A 282 50.19 -3.84 -32.11
CA ASN A 282 51.64 -3.62 -31.83
C ASN A 282 52.16 -2.15 -31.73
N HIS A 283 53.09 -1.72 -30.86
CA HIS A 283 54.21 -2.35 -30.16
C HIS A 283 54.61 -1.56 -28.89
N SER A 284 54.99 -2.31 -27.84
CA SER A 284 56.14 -2.06 -26.95
C SER A 284 56.05 -1.15 -25.69
N ARG A 285 56.63 -1.74 -24.63
CA ARG A 285 57.28 -1.19 -23.41
C ARG A 285 56.44 -0.94 -22.16
N LYS A 286 56.56 -1.96 -21.29
CA LYS A 286 56.32 -2.05 -19.85
C LYS A 286 56.60 -0.75 -19.08
N ILE A 287 55.65 -0.31 -18.26
CA ILE A 287 55.90 0.20 -16.90
C ILE A 287 54.81 -0.38 -15.98
N LYS A 288 55.24 -1.13 -14.97
CA LYS A 288 54.41 -1.69 -13.91
C LYS A 288 54.06 -0.58 -12.92
N TYR A 289 52.78 -0.31 -12.72
CA TYR A 289 52.26 0.24 -11.46
C TYR A 289 51.10 -0.62 -10.97
N LYS A 290 51.15 -0.97 -9.69
CA LYS A 290 50.19 -1.82 -8.96
C LYS A 290 48.80 -1.17 -8.97
N GLU A 291 47.83 -1.78 -9.65
CA GLU A 291 46.42 -1.49 -9.44
C GLU A 291 45.92 -2.23 -8.19
N LYS A 292 45.53 -1.47 -7.16
CA LYS A 292 44.62 -1.96 -6.12
C LYS A 292 43.23 -2.04 -6.74
N ASN A 293 42.78 -3.25 -7.06
CA ASN A 293 41.38 -3.51 -7.37
C ASN A 293 40.55 -3.40 -6.08
N ASN A 294 39.87 -2.28 -5.91
CA ASN A 294 38.68 -2.15 -5.06
C ASN A 294 37.61 -1.40 -5.84
N ASN A 295 36.95 -2.09 -6.76
CA ASN A 295 35.69 -1.62 -7.36
C ASN A 295 34.55 -2.45 -6.78
N SER A 296 34.11 -2.11 -5.57
CA SER A 296 32.77 -2.42 -5.12
C SER A 296 31.90 -1.18 -5.38
N ILE A 297 31.22 -1.19 -6.52
CA ILE A 297 30.14 -0.23 -6.80
C ILE A 297 29.01 -0.57 -5.84
N LYS A 298 28.97 0.07 -4.67
CA LYS A 298 27.76 0.13 -3.84
C LYS A 298 26.74 0.96 -4.63
N GLN A 299 25.79 0.27 -5.28
CA GLN A 299 24.53 0.92 -5.61
C GLN A 299 23.85 1.25 -4.29
N GLU A 300 23.68 2.54 -3.97
CA GLU A 300 22.76 2.97 -2.92
C GLU A 300 21.36 2.51 -3.32
N VAL A 301 20.93 1.41 -2.71
CA VAL A 301 19.55 0.92 -2.79
C VAL A 301 18.79 1.71 -1.73
N ASP A 302 17.87 2.56 -2.19
CA ASP A 302 16.87 3.18 -1.32
C ASP A 302 16.01 2.05 -0.72
N SER A 303 16.25 1.72 0.56
CA SER A 303 15.64 0.59 1.26
C SER A 303 14.13 0.73 1.42
N ASP A 304 13.60 1.96 1.24
CA ASP A 304 12.18 2.29 1.36
C ASP A 304 11.45 2.26 -0.01
N ASP A 305 12.11 1.89 -1.12
CA ASP A 305 11.48 1.85 -2.45
C ASP A 305 10.60 0.60 -2.67
N GLU A 306 9.33 0.71 -2.26
CA GLU A 306 8.30 -0.32 -2.48
C GLU A 306 8.04 -0.69 -3.94
N SER A 307 8.38 0.17 -4.90
CA SER A 307 8.05 -0.09 -6.32
C SER A 307 8.76 -1.32 -6.89
N ARG A 308 9.84 -1.75 -6.25
CA ARG A 308 10.63 -2.93 -6.65
C ARG A 308 10.19 -4.21 -5.97
N PHE A 309 9.34 -4.15 -4.95
CA PHE A 309 9.01 -5.31 -4.11
C PHE A 309 8.39 -6.46 -4.91
N ASN A 310 7.62 -6.18 -5.98
CA ASN A 310 7.03 -7.22 -6.83
C ASN A 310 7.72 -7.35 -8.20
N SER A 311 8.90 -6.75 -8.38
CA SER A 311 9.62 -6.80 -9.65
C SER A 311 10.24 -8.18 -9.88
N GLU A 312 10.37 -8.61 -11.14
CA GLU A 312 11.04 -9.88 -11.48
C GLU A 312 12.46 -9.99 -10.88
N GLU A 313 13.20 -8.87 -10.82
CA GLU A 313 14.54 -8.81 -10.21
C GLU A 313 14.50 -9.13 -8.70
N TYR A 314 13.46 -8.68 -7.99
CA TYR A 314 13.27 -8.97 -6.57
C TYR A 314 12.81 -10.42 -6.36
N HIS A 315 11.94 -10.95 -7.23
CA HIS A 315 11.54 -12.37 -7.24
C HIS A 315 12.74 -13.31 -7.43
N LYS A 316 13.65 -13.02 -8.37
CA LYS A 316 14.83 -13.87 -8.62
C LYS A 316 15.77 -13.93 -7.41
N LYS A 317 16.01 -12.80 -6.74
CA LYS A 317 16.89 -12.74 -5.55
C LYS A 317 16.39 -13.54 -4.35
N GLN A 318 15.08 -13.76 -4.23
CA GLN A 318 14.49 -14.53 -3.13
C GLN A 318 14.48 -16.05 -3.42
N HIS A 319 14.76 -16.45 -4.65
CA HIS A 319 14.82 -17.86 -5.08
C HIS A 319 16.26 -18.36 -5.31
N ASP A 320 17.27 -17.51 -5.11
CA ASP A 320 18.69 -17.88 -5.09
C ASP A 320 19.09 -18.31 -3.67
N PHE A 321 18.55 -19.42 -3.16
CA PHE A 321 19.08 -20.16 -2.00
C PHE A 321 18.84 -21.66 -2.14
#